data_AF-A0A2V5MHJ4-F1
#
_entry.id   AF-A0A2V5MHJ4-F1
#
_cell.length_a   1.000
_cell.length_b   1.000
_cell.length_c   1.000
_cell.angle_alpha   90.00
_cell.angle_beta   90.00
_cell.angle_gamma   90.00
#
_symmetry.space_group_name_H-M   'P 1'
#
loop_
_entity.id
_entity.type
_entity.pdbx_description
1 polymer ?
#
loop_
_entity_poly.entity_id
_entity_poly.type
_entity_poly.pdbx_seq_one_letter_code
_entity_poly.pdbx_strand_id
1 'polypeptide(L)'
;MKQVPGEMAQLSVQLAKRGWYVWMDMPFSLLYAVRDALNEKRFEIVGRALMRYFKKEGRRIESTMRETFPNRGAILKSAFRADRRKDYALSVPVFLAQADGICSELLGVGFYSRRKGTPRTASAAARFRQTEIMSGLLEPLRVTGPLNALEDERHDYPDVLNRHEVLHGKSMGYATPLSSFRAFSLLAYVGSALVTAKEYVEFLEEQRATGCHSSTPSPEGSS
;
A
#
# COMPACT_ATOMS: atom_id res chain seq x y z
N MET A 1 3.89 12.03 -23.47
CA MET A 1 3.84 10.98 -22.43
C MET A 1 4.99 11.11 -21.42
N LYS A 2 5.15 12.25 -20.72
CA LYS A 2 6.26 12.49 -19.76
C LYS A 2 5.85 12.67 -18.28
N GLN A 3 4.56 12.57 -17.93
CA GLN A 3 4.06 12.90 -16.57
C GLN A 3 3.58 11.71 -15.72
N VAL A 4 3.51 10.49 -16.28
CA VAL A 4 2.88 9.32 -15.63
C VAL A 4 3.44 8.98 -14.24
N PRO A 5 4.78 8.99 -13.99
CA PRO A 5 5.30 8.62 -12.67
C PRO A 5 4.93 9.60 -11.56
N GLY A 6 5.02 10.91 -11.83
CA GLY A 6 4.67 11.95 -10.86
C GLY A 6 3.19 11.98 -10.52
N GLU A 7 2.33 11.77 -11.52
CA GLU A 7 0.88 11.68 -11.31
C GLU A 7 0.47 10.49 -10.43
N MET A 8 1.10 9.31 -10.64
CA MET A 8 0.80 8.11 -9.86
C MET A 8 1.29 8.22 -8.42
N ALA A 9 2.44 8.86 -8.20
CA ALA A 9 2.93 9.19 -6.85
C ALA A 9 1.93 10.09 -6.11
N GLN A 10 1.50 11.17 -6.77
CA GLN A 10 0.55 12.13 -6.20
C GLN A 10 -0.79 11.46 -5.88
N LEU A 11 -1.33 10.66 -6.80
CA LEU A 11 -2.56 9.89 -6.60
C LEU A 11 -2.44 8.96 -5.39
N SER A 12 -1.35 8.19 -5.30
CA SER A 12 -1.12 7.24 -4.22
C SER A 12 -1.07 7.91 -2.86
N VAL A 13 -0.40 9.08 -2.76
CA VAL A 13 -0.37 9.89 -1.53
C VAL A 13 -1.76 10.44 -1.18
N GLN A 14 -2.50 10.96 -2.16
CA GLN A 14 -3.85 11.50 -1.95
C GLN A 14 -4.86 10.44 -1.48
N LEU A 15 -4.69 9.20 -1.96
CA LEU A 15 -5.46 8.05 -1.49
C LEU A 15 -5.04 7.63 -0.08
N ALA A 16 -3.75 7.55 0.20
CA ALA A 16 -3.23 7.17 1.51
C ALA A 16 -3.70 8.13 2.61
N LYS A 17 -3.73 9.45 2.33
CA LYS A 17 -4.31 10.47 3.21
C LYS A 17 -5.80 10.27 3.52
N ARG A 18 -6.50 9.42 2.76
CA ARG A 18 -7.90 9.03 2.96
C ARG A 18 -8.06 7.57 3.40
N GLY A 19 -6.97 6.91 3.77
CA GLY A 19 -6.94 5.52 4.24
C GLY A 19 -7.05 4.48 3.12
N TRP A 20 -6.87 4.86 1.86
CA TRP A 20 -6.92 3.98 0.71
C TRP A 20 -5.53 3.74 0.13
N TYR A 21 -5.27 2.52 -0.31
CA TYR A 21 -3.98 2.15 -0.90
C TYR A 21 -4.18 1.37 -2.20
N VAL A 22 -3.21 1.49 -3.10
CA VAL A 22 -3.27 0.92 -4.45
C VAL A 22 -2.75 -0.51 -4.41
N TRP A 23 -3.48 -1.44 -5.03
CA TRP A 23 -2.96 -2.77 -5.35
C TRP A 23 -2.20 -2.71 -6.68
N MET A 24 -1.07 -3.41 -6.79
CA MET A 24 -0.20 -3.30 -7.97
C MET A 24 -0.88 -3.69 -9.29
N ASP A 25 -1.86 -4.60 -9.27
CA ASP A 25 -2.61 -4.98 -10.47
C ASP A 25 -3.92 -4.19 -10.64
N MET A 26 -4.02 -3.01 -10.04
CA MET A 26 -5.20 -2.17 -10.23
C MET A 26 -5.22 -1.62 -11.67
N PRO A 27 -6.34 -1.76 -12.40
CA PRO A 27 -6.43 -1.24 -13.77
C PRO A 27 -6.20 0.27 -13.82
N PHE A 28 -5.39 0.74 -14.77
CA PHE A 28 -5.15 2.17 -14.96
C PHE A 28 -6.46 2.96 -15.20
N SER A 29 -7.44 2.37 -15.88
CA SER A 29 -8.76 2.99 -16.08
C SER A 29 -9.47 3.31 -14.75
N LEU A 30 -9.36 2.43 -13.75
CA LEU A 30 -9.87 2.68 -12.40
C LEU A 30 -9.05 3.78 -11.71
N LEU A 31 -7.72 3.74 -11.82
CA LEU A 31 -6.85 4.76 -11.23
C LEU A 31 -7.14 6.15 -11.79
N TYR A 32 -7.34 6.28 -13.10
CA TYR A 32 -7.74 7.54 -13.74
C TYR A 32 -9.11 8.02 -13.25
N ALA A 33 -10.12 7.15 -13.22
CA ALA A 33 -11.45 7.51 -12.73
C ALA A 33 -11.43 7.95 -11.25
N VAL A 34 -10.62 7.28 -10.42
CA VAL A 34 -10.42 7.63 -9.01
C VAL A 34 -9.70 8.97 -8.87
N ARG A 35 -8.66 9.22 -9.67
CA ARG A 35 -7.93 10.50 -9.71
C ARG A 35 -8.87 11.65 -10.05
N ASP A 36 -9.68 11.51 -11.10
CA ASP A 36 -10.58 12.57 -11.54
C ASP A 36 -11.63 12.86 -10.45
N ALA A 37 -12.21 11.81 -9.84
CA ALA A 37 -13.11 11.97 -8.70
C ALA A 37 -12.43 12.62 -7.48
N LEU A 38 -11.15 12.32 -7.19
CA LEU A 38 -10.39 12.97 -6.12
C LEU A 38 -10.16 14.46 -6.37
N ASN A 39 -9.79 14.82 -7.60
CA ASN A 39 -9.57 16.21 -8.01
C ASN A 39 -10.86 17.04 -7.88
N GLU A 40 -12.00 16.44 -8.20
CA GLU A 40 -13.33 17.04 -8.02
C GLU A 40 -13.88 16.92 -6.58
N LYS A 41 -13.08 16.42 -5.63
CA LYS A 41 -13.45 16.21 -4.22
C LYS A 41 -14.67 15.30 -4.01
N ARG A 42 -14.95 14.40 -4.96
CA ARG A 42 -16.06 13.43 -4.91
C ARG A 42 -15.65 12.17 -4.13
N PHE A 43 -15.32 12.32 -2.85
CA PHE A 43 -14.74 11.24 -2.02
C PHE A 43 -15.65 10.01 -1.86
N GLU A 44 -16.97 10.22 -1.83
CA GLU A 44 -17.95 9.14 -1.81
C GLU A 44 -17.89 8.25 -3.06
N ILE A 45 -17.62 8.84 -4.23
CA ILE A 45 -17.44 8.10 -5.47
C ILE A 45 -16.14 7.30 -5.43
N VAL A 46 -15.07 7.88 -4.89
CA VAL A 46 -13.78 7.19 -4.68
C VAL A 46 -13.97 5.97 -3.78
N GLY A 47 -14.60 6.15 -2.61
CA GLY A 47 -14.85 5.07 -1.66
C GLY A 47 -15.67 3.94 -2.29
N ARG A 48 -16.78 4.26 -2.97
CA ARG A 48 -17.61 3.25 -3.65
C ARG A 48 -16.86 2.51 -4.76
N ALA A 49 -16.06 3.21 -5.55
CA ALA A 49 -15.29 2.61 -6.65
C ALA A 49 -14.25 1.61 -6.11
N LEU A 50 -13.48 2.01 -5.10
CA LEU A 50 -12.45 1.17 -4.49
C LEU A 50 -13.05 -0.02 -3.74
N MET A 51 -14.12 0.18 -2.96
CA MET A 51 -14.84 -0.93 -2.32
C MET A 51 -15.35 -1.94 -3.34
N ARG A 52 -15.91 -1.47 -4.47
CA ARG A 52 -16.37 -2.35 -5.55
C ARG A 52 -15.21 -3.16 -6.15
N TYR A 53 -14.08 -2.51 -6.38
CA TYR A 53 -12.88 -3.17 -6.89
C TYR A 53 -12.38 -4.25 -5.92
N PHE A 54 -12.11 -3.89 -4.66
CA PHE A 54 -11.60 -4.86 -3.67
C PHE A 54 -12.59 -5.98 -3.38
N LYS A 55 -13.90 -5.71 -3.43
CA LYS A 55 -14.92 -6.75 -3.32
C LYS A 55 -14.84 -7.76 -4.48
N LYS A 56 -14.62 -7.29 -5.70
CA LYS A 56 -14.47 -8.14 -6.90
C LYS A 56 -13.17 -8.94 -6.86
N GLU A 57 -12.06 -8.27 -6.57
CA GLU A 57 -10.72 -8.85 -6.59
C GLU A 57 -10.35 -9.62 -5.31
N GLY A 58 -11.18 -9.56 -4.27
CA GLY A 58 -10.84 -10.03 -2.93
C GLY A 58 -10.37 -11.47 -2.85
N ARG A 59 -10.93 -12.39 -3.64
CA ARG A 59 -10.48 -13.79 -3.68
C ARG A 59 -9.10 -13.95 -4.32
N ARG A 60 -8.84 -13.19 -5.39
CA ARG A 60 -7.54 -13.21 -6.07
C ARG A 60 -6.47 -12.67 -5.14
N ILE A 61 -6.73 -11.52 -4.52
CA ILE A 61 -5.80 -10.92 -3.55
C ILE A 61 -5.60 -11.84 -2.35
N GLU A 62 -6.65 -12.49 -1.81
CA GLU A 62 -6.48 -13.48 -0.74
C GLU A 62 -5.54 -14.63 -1.15
N SER A 63 -5.71 -15.18 -2.37
CA SER A 63 -4.86 -16.27 -2.85
C SER A 63 -3.41 -15.82 -2.95
N THR A 64 -3.17 -14.70 -3.65
CA THR A 64 -1.84 -14.12 -3.80
C THR A 64 -1.18 -13.87 -2.45
N MET A 65 -1.87 -13.20 -1.53
CA MET A 65 -1.31 -12.91 -0.20
C MET A 65 -0.97 -14.17 0.60
N ARG A 66 -1.74 -15.26 0.46
CA ARG A 66 -1.47 -16.51 1.17
C ARG A 66 -0.34 -17.31 0.54
N GLU A 67 -0.18 -17.24 -0.77
CA GLU A 67 0.92 -17.85 -1.51
C GLU A 67 2.23 -17.11 -1.23
N THR A 68 2.20 -15.78 -1.23
CA THR A 68 3.36 -14.94 -0.92
C THR A 68 3.79 -15.03 0.55
N PHE A 69 2.83 -15.14 1.48
CA PHE A 69 3.10 -15.20 2.93
C PHE A 69 2.53 -16.48 3.58
N PRO A 70 3.09 -17.67 3.29
CA PRO A 70 2.52 -18.95 3.72
C PRO A 70 2.42 -19.08 5.25
N ASN A 71 3.40 -18.56 5.98
CA ASN A 71 3.40 -18.55 7.46
C ASN A 71 2.26 -17.71 8.06
N ARG A 72 1.70 -16.77 7.29
CA ARG A 72 0.55 -15.93 7.67
C ARG A 72 -0.76 -16.48 7.13
N GLY A 73 -0.72 -17.54 6.32
CA GLY A 73 -1.83 -18.00 5.49
C GLY A 73 -3.09 -18.35 6.28
N ALA A 74 -2.95 -19.00 7.44
CA ALA A 74 -4.08 -19.35 8.30
C ALA A 74 -4.79 -18.12 8.91
N ILE A 75 -4.00 -17.12 9.32
CA ILE A 75 -4.50 -15.85 9.87
C ILE A 75 -5.20 -15.04 8.77
N LEU A 76 -4.56 -14.90 7.61
CA LEU A 76 -5.13 -14.21 6.45
C LEU A 76 -6.44 -14.85 6.01
N LYS A 77 -6.48 -16.17 5.85
CA LYS A 77 -7.72 -16.92 5.51
C LYS A 77 -8.85 -16.62 6.49
N SER A 78 -8.54 -16.53 7.78
CA SER A 78 -9.53 -16.23 8.83
C SER A 78 -10.05 -14.79 8.72
N ALA A 79 -9.17 -13.82 8.48
CA ALA A 79 -9.52 -12.41 8.30
C ALA A 79 -10.40 -12.18 7.06
N PHE A 80 -10.05 -12.77 5.92
CA PHE A 80 -10.85 -12.69 4.69
C PHE A 80 -12.20 -13.39 4.84
N ARG A 81 -12.27 -14.50 5.60
CA ARG A 81 -13.55 -15.15 5.91
C ARG A 81 -14.44 -14.24 6.77
N ALA A 82 -13.88 -13.58 7.77
CA ALA A 82 -14.60 -12.63 8.62
C ALA A 82 -15.13 -11.44 7.79
N ASP A 83 -14.31 -10.84 6.93
CA ASP A 83 -14.73 -9.74 6.05
C ASP A 83 -15.91 -10.14 5.15
N ARG A 84 -15.84 -11.32 4.52
CA ARG A 84 -16.95 -11.85 3.69
C ARG A 84 -18.24 -12.09 4.48
N ARG A 85 -18.13 -12.46 5.76
CA ARG A 85 -19.26 -12.64 6.67
C ARG A 85 -19.77 -11.32 7.27
N LYS A 86 -19.11 -10.20 6.95
CA LYS A 86 -19.35 -8.87 7.53
C LYS A 86 -18.99 -8.80 9.02
N ASP A 87 -18.16 -9.71 9.51
CA ASP A 87 -17.62 -9.71 10.87
C ASP A 87 -16.45 -8.70 10.96
N TYR A 88 -16.74 -7.42 10.70
CA TYR A 88 -15.72 -6.37 10.56
C TYR A 88 -14.95 -6.09 11.84
N ALA A 89 -15.57 -6.35 13.01
CA ALA A 89 -14.91 -6.30 14.30
C ALA A 89 -13.72 -7.29 14.39
N LEU A 90 -13.75 -8.36 13.59
CA LEU A 90 -12.67 -9.35 13.53
C LEU A 90 -11.73 -9.11 12.36
N SER A 91 -12.24 -8.74 11.18
CA SER A 91 -11.39 -8.56 9.99
C SER A 91 -10.49 -7.32 10.07
N VAL A 92 -11.04 -6.18 10.50
CA VAL A 92 -10.32 -4.90 10.55
C VAL A 92 -9.03 -4.97 11.39
N PRO A 93 -9.06 -5.36 12.68
CA PRO A 93 -7.84 -5.40 13.49
C PRO A 93 -6.81 -6.39 12.94
N VAL A 94 -7.26 -7.53 12.40
CA VAL A 94 -6.36 -8.53 11.82
C VAL A 94 -5.71 -8.02 10.54
N PHE A 95 -6.44 -7.34 9.65
CA PHE A 95 -5.84 -6.74 8.45
C PHE A 95 -4.79 -5.67 8.81
N LEU A 96 -5.07 -4.80 9.79
CA LEU A 96 -4.12 -3.79 10.25
C LEU A 96 -2.85 -4.45 10.84
N ALA A 97 -3.02 -5.45 11.70
CA ALA A 97 -1.91 -6.17 12.32
C ALA A 97 -1.06 -6.94 11.30
N GLN A 98 -1.70 -7.61 10.33
CA GLN A 98 -0.97 -8.34 9.29
C GLN A 98 -0.26 -7.40 8.32
N ALA A 99 -0.82 -6.24 8.02
CA ALA A 99 -0.15 -5.23 7.20
C ALA A 99 1.14 -4.73 7.87
N ASP A 100 1.10 -4.42 9.17
CA ASP A 100 2.27 -3.98 9.93
C ASP A 100 3.33 -5.09 10.07
N GLY A 101 2.88 -6.32 10.29
CA GLY A 101 3.74 -7.49 10.37
C GLY A 101 4.47 -7.77 9.06
N ILE A 102 3.77 -7.71 7.92
CA ILE A 102 4.36 -7.87 6.58
C ILE A 102 5.34 -6.73 6.30
N CYS A 103 4.98 -5.49 6.64
CA CYS A 103 5.88 -4.36 6.47
C CYS A 103 7.16 -4.54 7.31
N SER A 104 7.03 -5.00 8.56
CA SER A 104 8.16 -5.32 9.44
C SER A 104 9.05 -6.42 8.88
N GLU A 105 8.46 -7.47 8.32
CA GLU A 105 9.17 -8.59 7.71
C GLU A 105 9.98 -8.16 6.47
N LEU A 106 9.39 -7.30 5.62
CA LEU A 106 10.03 -6.87 4.36
C LEU A 106 10.99 -5.68 4.55
N LEU A 107 10.71 -4.78 5.49
CA LEU A 107 11.49 -3.55 5.70
C LEU A 107 12.35 -3.56 6.96
N GLY A 108 12.17 -4.50 7.88
CA GLY A 108 12.77 -4.46 9.21
C GLY A 108 12.19 -3.36 10.12
N VAL A 109 11.12 -2.69 9.68
CA VAL A 109 10.38 -1.66 10.43
C VAL A 109 8.89 -1.79 10.13
N GLY A 110 8.04 -1.70 11.15
CA GLY A 110 6.59 -1.72 10.96
C GLY A 110 6.10 -0.48 10.21
N PHE A 111 5.02 -0.66 9.45
CA PHE A 111 4.33 0.40 8.70
C PHE A 111 3.98 1.59 9.59
N TYR A 112 3.63 1.28 10.84
CA TYR A 112 3.20 2.25 11.83
C TYR A 112 4.32 2.91 12.64
N SER A 113 5.58 2.54 12.39
CA SER A 113 6.71 3.01 13.16
C SER A 113 7.09 4.45 12.80
N ARG A 114 7.26 5.33 13.81
CA ARG A 114 7.69 6.73 13.63
C ARG A 114 8.91 7.07 14.48
N ARG A 115 9.70 8.07 14.04
CA ARG A 115 10.79 8.69 14.80
C ARG A 115 10.71 10.21 14.59
N LYS A 116 10.56 10.98 15.68
CA LYS A 116 10.39 12.44 15.63
C LYS A 116 9.29 12.89 14.65
N GLY A 117 8.16 12.21 14.64
CA GLY A 117 7.04 12.51 13.74
C GLY A 117 7.18 11.99 12.30
N THR A 118 8.35 11.48 11.89
CA THR A 118 8.55 10.94 10.53
C THR A 118 8.35 9.42 10.49
N PRO A 119 7.67 8.86 9.48
CA PRO A 119 7.60 7.40 9.28
C PRO A 119 9.00 6.78 9.12
N ARG A 120 9.31 5.76 9.93
CA ARG A 120 10.58 5.01 9.81
C ARG A 120 10.66 4.21 8.52
N THR A 121 9.52 3.89 7.94
CA THR A 121 9.39 3.33 6.59
C THR A 121 9.97 4.24 5.51
N ALA A 122 10.07 5.56 5.72
CA ALA A 122 10.61 6.48 4.74
C ALA A 122 12.10 6.21 4.42
N SER A 123 12.92 5.99 5.45
CA SER A 123 14.33 5.62 5.27
C SER A 123 14.47 4.20 4.77
N ALA A 124 13.67 3.27 5.30
CA ALA A 124 13.67 1.87 4.87
C ALA A 124 13.29 1.71 3.39
N ALA A 125 12.31 2.48 2.91
CA ALA A 125 11.86 2.45 1.52
C ALA A 125 12.85 3.13 0.55
N ALA A 126 13.76 3.97 1.05
CA ALA A 126 14.75 4.65 0.22
C ALA A 126 15.71 3.65 -0.48
N ARG A 127 15.87 2.44 0.06
CA ARG A 127 16.67 1.36 -0.56
C ARG A 127 16.06 0.83 -1.85
N PHE A 128 14.78 1.13 -2.14
CA PHE A 128 14.04 0.66 -3.31
C PHE A 128 13.82 1.77 -4.37
N ARG A 129 14.71 2.77 -4.43
CA ARG A 129 14.61 3.90 -5.36
C ARG A 129 15.30 3.64 -6.70
N GLN A 130 14.99 2.52 -7.33
CA GLN A 130 15.64 2.16 -8.60
C GLN A 130 14.99 2.83 -9.82
N THR A 131 13.70 3.16 -9.75
CA THR A 131 12.98 3.85 -10.84
C THR A 131 12.01 4.89 -10.29
N GLU A 132 11.67 5.89 -11.12
CA GLU A 132 10.65 6.90 -10.79
C GLU A 132 9.28 6.27 -10.51
N ILE A 133 8.94 5.18 -11.21
CA ILE A 133 7.68 4.45 -11.03
C ILE A 133 7.64 3.79 -9.64
N MET A 134 8.70 3.05 -9.28
CA MET A 134 8.80 2.43 -7.95
C MET A 134 8.85 3.47 -6.83
N SER A 135 9.59 4.57 -7.04
CA SER A 135 9.62 5.69 -6.10
C SER A 135 8.22 6.25 -5.84
N GLY A 136 7.43 6.46 -6.90
CA GLY A 136 6.06 6.95 -6.78
C GLY A 136 5.11 5.98 -6.06
N LEU A 137 5.23 4.68 -6.33
CA LEU A 137 4.42 3.64 -5.68
C LEU A 137 4.74 3.47 -4.20
N LEU A 138 5.99 3.72 -3.80
CA LEU A 138 6.44 3.63 -2.41
C LEU A 138 6.29 4.95 -1.64
N GLU A 139 5.87 6.03 -2.29
CA GLU A 139 5.65 7.32 -1.65
C GLU A 139 4.67 7.27 -0.45
N PRO A 140 3.58 6.47 -0.47
CA PRO A 140 2.72 6.27 0.71
C PRO A 140 3.46 5.80 1.97
N LEU A 141 4.62 5.14 1.84
CA LEU A 141 5.46 4.73 2.98
C LEU A 141 6.26 5.89 3.58
N ARG A 142 6.31 7.04 2.92
CA ARG A 142 7.10 8.20 3.34
C ARG A 142 6.27 9.28 4.02
N VAL A 143 4.95 9.23 3.84
CA VAL A 143 4.02 10.23 4.35
C VAL A 143 3.30 9.74 5.59
N THR A 144 3.05 10.65 6.53
CA THR A 144 2.07 10.40 7.59
C THR A 144 0.67 10.48 7.00
N GLY A 145 -0.15 9.50 7.32
CA GLY A 145 -1.56 9.46 6.94
C GLY A 145 -2.42 8.97 8.11
N PRO A 146 -3.75 8.91 7.95
CA PRO A 146 -4.69 8.61 9.03
C PRO A 146 -4.46 7.28 9.74
N LEU A 147 -4.01 6.23 9.04
CA LEU A 147 -3.67 4.95 9.66
C LEU A 147 -2.38 5.01 10.49
N ASN A 148 -1.53 6.03 10.26
CA ASN A 148 -0.25 6.28 10.94
C ASN A 148 -0.30 7.49 11.88
N ALA A 149 -1.45 8.16 11.96
CA ALA A 149 -1.68 9.31 12.82
C ALA A 149 -1.57 8.89 14.29
N LEU A 150 -0.92 9.75 15.07
CA LEU A 150 -0.90 9.65 16.53
C LEU A 150 -2.28 10.02 17.10
N GLU A 151 -2.46 9.83 18.40
CA GLU A 151 -3.73 10.11 19.08
C GLU A 151 -4.09 11.61 19.02
N ASP A 152 -3.11 12.50 19.14
CA ASP A 152 -3.24 13.95 19.06
C ASP A 152 -3.50 14.47 17.62
N GLU A 153 -3.07 13.72 16.60
CA GLU A 153 -3.28 14.05 15.17
C GLU A 153 -4.65 13.55 14.63
N ARG A 154 -5.49 12.96 15.47
CA ARG A 154 -6.80 12.40 15.05
C ARG A 154 -7.71 13.43 14.40
N HIS A 155 -7.74 14.64 14.95
CA HIS A 155 -8.64 15.71 14.53
C HIS A 155 -8.44 16.11 13.05
N ASP A 156 -7.28 15.79 12.48
CA ASP A 156 -6.96 16.02 11.07
C ASP A 156 -7.66 15.02 10.13
N TYR A 157 -8.20 13.91 10.67
CA TYR A 157 -8.79 12.81 9.90
C TYR A 157 -10.09 12.25 10.54
N PRO A 158 -11.12 13.08 10.78
CA PRO A 158 -12.32 12.66 11.50
C PRO A 158 -13.07 11.50 10.82
N ASP A 159 -12.98 11.42 9.49
CA ASP A 159 -13.69 10.44 8.66
C ASP A 159 -12.85 9.21 8.30
N VAL A 160 -11.66 9.06 8.88
CA VAL A 160 -10.76 7.94 8.57
C VAL A 160 -10.45 7.13 9.81
N LEU A 161 -10.45 5.82 9.63
CA LEU A 161 -10.09 4.83 10.64
C LEU A 161 -8.74 5.20 11.30
N ASN A 162 -8.73 5.39 12.61
CA ASN A 162 -7.50 5.53 13.38
C ASN A 162 -7.10 4.15 13.93
N ARG A 163 -5.95 3.62 13.51
CA ARG A 163 -5.52 2.28 13.95
C ARG A 163 -5.35 2.19 15.46
N HIS A 164 -4.86 3.26 16.10
CA HIS A 164 -4.46 3.24 17.50
C HIS A 164 -5.71 3.08 18.34
N GLU A 165 -6.76 3.84 18.02
CA GLU A 165 -8.05 3.68 18.69
C GLU A 165 -8.68 2.30 18.46
N VAL A 166 -8.54 1.71 17.26
CA VAL A 166 -9.04 0.36 16.97
C VAL A 166 -8.28 -0.68 17.80
N LEU A 167 -6.95 -0.69 17.74
CA LEU A 167 -6.13 -1.73 18.36
C LEU A 167 -6.10 -1.61 19.90
N HIS A 168 -6.34 -0.43 20.46
CA HIS A 168 -6.50 -0.22 21.90
C HIS A 168 -7.96 -0.23 22.38
N GLY A 169 -8.94 -0.53 21.51
CA GLY A 169 -10.34 -0.64 21.89
C GLY A 169 -11.01 0.69 22.30
N LYS A 170 -10.41 1.84 21.94
CA LYS A 170 -11.00 3.17 22.17
C LYS A 170 -12.08 3.50 21.14
N SER A 171 -11.95 2.97 19.91
CA SER A 171 -12.97 3.11 18.87
C SER A 171 -13.95 1.93 18.93
N MET A 172 -15.23 2.22 19.12
CA MET A 172 -16.30 1.20 19.12
C MET A 172 -17.07 1.13 17.80
N GLY A 173 -16.97 2.19 16.97
CA GLY A 173 -17.70 2.33 15.71
C GLY A 173 -16.94 1.87 14.47
N TYR A 174 -15.76 1.25 14.62
CA TYR A 174 -14.91 0.93 13.47
C TYR A 174 -15.42 -0.24 12.62
N ALA A 175 -16.32 -1.08 13.14
CA ALA A 175 -16.77 -2.32 12.51
C ALA A 175 -17.72 -2.05 11.33
N THR A 176 -17.21 -1.42 10.27
CA THR A 176 -17.94 -1.04 9.06
C THR A 176 -17.29 -1.62 7.81
N PRO A 177 -18.04 -1.78 6.71
CA PRO A 177 -17.47 -2.17 5.43
C PRO A 177 -16.36 -1.22 4.98
N LEU A 178 -16.54 0.09 5.17
CA LEU A 178 -15.57 1.11 4.74
C LEU A 178 -14.23 0.94 5.46
N SER A 179 -14.26 0.75 6.78
CA SER A 179 -13.06 0.48 7.58
C SER A 179 -12.36 -0.81 7.14
N SER A 180 -13.14 -1.87 6.91
CA SER A 180 -12.59 -3.17 6.49
C SER A 180 -11.91 -3.08 5.14
N PHE A 181 -12.53 -2.42 4.14
CA PHE A 181 -11.91 -2.25 2.83
C PHE A 181 -10.71 -1.32 2.84
N ARG A 182 -10.68 -0.30 3.70
CA ARG A 182 -9.47 0.53 3.90
C ARG A 182 -8.32 -0.29 4.46
N ALA A 183 -8.56 -1.05 5.54
CA ALA A 183 -7.56 -1.92 6.15
C ALA A 183 -7.10 -3.05 5.18
N PHE A 184 -8.04 -3.62 4.42
CA PHE A 184 -7.74 -4.58 3.37
C PHE A 184 -6.88 -3.94 2.27
N SER A 185 -7.21 -2.72 1.81
CA SER A 185 -6.40 -2.05 0.79
C SER A 185 -4.96 -1.81 1.25
N LEU A 186 -4.75 -1.48 2.54
CA LEU A 186 -3.42 -1.36 3.12
C LEU A 186 -2.68 -2.71 3.10
N LEU A 187 -3.32 -3.78 3.56
CA LEU A 187 -2.75 -5.13 3.54
C LEU A 187 -2.33 -5.53 2.12
N ALA A 188 -3.21 -5.30 1.15
CA ALA A 188 -2.94 -5.57 -0.26
C ALA A 188 -1.73 -4.74 -0.73
N TYR A 189 -1.73 -3.43 -0.50
CA TYR A 189 -0.64 -2.54 -0.90
C TYR A 189 0.72 -2.97 -0.34
N VAL A 190 0.83 -3.20 0.98
CA VAL A 190 2.12 -3.62 1.55
C VAL A 190 2.55 -4.98 1.02
N GLY A 191 1.60 -5.88 0.78
CA GLY A 191 1.86 -7.21 0.22
C GLY A 191 2.30 -7.21 -1.23
N SER A 192 1.78 -6.30 -2.07
CA SER A 192 2.23 -6.20 -3.46
C SER A 192 3.40 -5.26 -3.65
N ALA A 193 3.30 -4.01 -3.19
CA ALA A 193 4.25 -2.97 -3.56
C ALA A 193 5.64 -3.23 -3.00
N LEU A 194 5.73 -3.75 -1.77
CA LEU A 194 7.02 -4.08 -1.17
C LEU A 194 7.63 -5.36 -1.74
N VAL A 195 6.80 -6.35 -2.09
CA VAL A 195 7.28 -7.58 -2.73
C VAL A 195 7.82 -7.26 -4.12
N THR A 196 7.06 -6.54 -4.94
CA THR A 196 7.53 -6.08 -6.26
C THR A 196 8.80 -5.25 -6.15
N ALA A 197 8.88 -4.33 -5.18
CA ALA A 197 10.08 -3.52 -4.96
C ALA A 197 11.29 -4.37 -4.58
N LYS A 198 11.10 -5.38 -3.72
CA LYS A 198 12.15 -6.30 -3.29
C LYS A 198 12.62 -7.19 -4.44
N GLU A 199 11.71 -7.85 -5.15
CA GLU A 199 12.00 -8.70 -6.30
C GLU A 199 12.75 -7.91 -7.40
N TYR A 200 12.38 -6.65 -7.62
CA TYR A 200 13.06 -5.80 -8.59
C TYR A 200 14.50 -5.48 -8.19
N VAL A 201 14.78 -5.28 -6.89
CA VAL A 201 16.15 -5.09 -6.39
C VAL A 201 16.97 -6.35 -6.56
N GLU A 202 16.43 -7.50 -6.16
CA GLU A 202 17.08 -8.81 -6.28
C GLU A 202 17.44 -9.10 -7.74
N PHE A 203 16.50 -8.85 -8.66
CA PHE A 203 16.74 -8.96 -10.11
C PHE A 203 17.90 -8.07 -10.59
N LEU A 204 17.97 -6.81 -10.15
CA LEU A 204 19.05 -5.91 -10.54
C LEU A 204 20.41 -6.32 -9.96
N GLU A 205 20.43 -6.87 -8.75
CA GLU A 205 21.64 -7.40 -8.12
C GLU A 205 22.16 -8.64 -8.87
N GLU A 206 21.26 -9.54 -9.29
CA GLU A 206 21.59 -10.69 -10.13
C GLU A 206 22.19 -10.25 -11.48
N GLN A 207 21.57 -9.30 -12.17
CA GLN A 207 22.07 -8.78 -13.45
C GLN A 207 23.48 -8.18 -13.33
N ARG A 208 23.76 -7.48 -12.23
CA ARG A 208 25.09 -6.92 -11.92
C ARG A 208 26.11 -8.02 -11.63
N ALA A 209 25.72 -9.05 -10.88
CA ALA A 209 26.58 -10.20 -10.58
C ALA A 209 26.92 -11.02 -11.82
N THR A 210 26.01 -11.10 -12.81
CA THR A 210 26.21 -11.85 -14.06
C THR A 210 26.99 -11.10 -15.16
N GLY A 211 27.42 -9.85 -14.93
CA GLY A 211 28.42 -9.19 -15.78
C GLY A 211 28.01 -8.91 -17.23
N CYS A 212 26.72 -8.66 -17.52
CA CYS A 212 26.32 -8.24 -18.86
C CYS A 212 26.64 -6.74 -19.07
N HIS A 213 27.90 -6.43 -19.37
CA HIS A 213 28.26 -5.16 -19.99
C HIS A 213 27.62 -5.09 -21.37
N SER A 214 26.49 -4.38 -21.50
CA SER A 214 26.12 -3.82 -22.80
C SER A 214 27.13 -2.73 -23.13
N SER A 215 28.20 -3.10 -23.83
CA SER A 215 29.11 -2.18 -24.50
C SER A 215 28.29 -1.32 -25.46
N THR A 216 28.10 -0.05 -25.12
CA THR A 216 27.82 0.97 -26.12
C THR A 216 28.99 1.01 -27.09
N PRO A 217 28.79 0.89 -28.41
CA PRO A 217 29.87 1.10 -29.36
C PRO A 217 30.26 2.57 -29.29
N SER A 218 31.53 2.85 -29.01
CA SER A 218 32.13 4.15 -29.27
C SER A 218 31.92 4.52 -30.73
N PRO A 219 31.58 5.78 -31.06
CA PRO A 219 31.63 6.24 -32.44
C PRO A 219 33.10 6.44 -32.79
N GLU A 220 33.74 5.39 -33.31
CA GLU A 220 34.99 5.56 -34.05
C GLU A 220 34.71 6.35 -35.31
N GLY A 221 35.51 7.39 -35.51
CA GLY A 221 35.43 8.30 -36.63
C GLY A 221 35.58 7.61 -37.97
N SER A 222 35.06 8.26 -38.99
CA SER A 222 35.47 8.07 -40.37
C SER A 222 35.50 9.44 -41.03
N SER A 223 36.74 9.79 -41.38
CA SER A 223 37.29 10.73 -42.36
C SER A 223 36.36 11.62 -43.17
#